data_AF-A0A964D0L3-F1
#
_entry.id   AF-A0A964D0L3-F1
#
_cell.length_a   1.000
_cell.length_b   1.000
_cell.length_c   1.000
_cell.angle_alpha   90.00
_cell.angle_beta   90.00
_cell.angle_gamma   90.00
#
_symmetry.space_group_name_H-M   'P 1'
#
loop_
_entity.id
_entity.type
_entity.pdbx_description
1 polymer ?
#
loop_
_entity_poly.entity_id
_entity_poly.type
_entity_poly.pdbx_seq_one_letter_code
_entity_poly.pdbx_strand_id
1 'polypeptide(L)'
;MTVKGTSTVESNLQKVFEELESARKMQDDWMHHGVDFVDLYVENAGGDWLEKWAKCEEELEQIKFKQVDIEAVKVAIGISDFGQTELLETALSSRCDRPEESPAGEDVKQKRLSLLGGAIFGAVVTDYLYREYPELDCDAISTLKARLADSQKLSEFAENLKLNELCRGATSGKATEQSEYNKFLAQIFEALSGAIYLEFDRDFLRAGNWLIQQSIEGTMGEHLDLTQQSKSTLLNELKRREILGADILEAIAIDYLYNRFPECNSSQLTRWKNLLAAKEIFPKDFKAKLGSHYLELESNFSRTRDWLVDNFIKTAVDELEDETGDRFIS
;
A
#
# COMPACT_ATOMS: atom_id res chain seq x y z
N MET A 1 -23.98 -25.87 36.46
CA MET A 1 -25.11 -24.93 36.24
C MET A 1 -25.27 -24.14 37.53
N THR A 2 -25.05 -22.83 37.64
CA THR A 2 -25.25 -21.72 36.70
C THR A 2 -24.29 -20.55 37.01
N VAL A 3 -23.74 -19.98 35.93
CA VAL A 3 -23.31 -18.59 35.64
C VAL A 3 -22.99 -17.64 36.82
N LYS A 4 -21.70 -17.27 36.95
CA LYS A 4 -21.20 -16.14 37.77
C LYS A 4 -20.40 -15.10 36.96
N GLY A 5 -20.61 -15.06 35.63
CA GLY A 5 -19.87 -14.21 34.70
C GLY A 5 -20.70 -13.09 34.04
N THR A 6 -22.00 -13.00 34.31
CA THR A 6 -22.89 -12.02 33.65
C THR A 6 -22.94 -10.65 34.34
N SER A 7 -22.71 -10.56 35.65
CA SER A 7 -22.99 -9.32 36.40
C SER A 7 -22.07 -8.14 36.06
N THR A 8 -20.81 -8.38 35.68
CA THR A 8 -19.85 -7.30 35.39
C THR A 8 -20.06 -6.72 34.00
N VAL A 9 -20.43 -7.57 33.03
CA VAL A 9 -20.72 -7.14 31.66
C VAL A 9 -22.08 -6.44 31.60
N GLU A 10 -23.10 -6.97 32.29
CA GLU A 10 -24.40 -6.30 32.42
C GLU A 10 -24.27 -4.95 33.12
N SER A 11 -23.47 -4.84 34.19
CA SER A 11 -23.24 -3.56 34.87
C SER A 11 -22.49 -2.54 34.01
N ASN A 12 -21.55 -2.98 33.18
CA ASN A 12 -20.82 -2.07 32.28
C ASN A 12 -21.69 -1.64 31.10
N LEU A 13 -22.50 -2.55 30.57
CA LEU A 13 -23.50 -2.23 29.54
C LEU A 13 -24.53 -1.24 30.06
N GLN A 14 -25.03 -1.43 31.29
CA GLN A 14 -26.00 -0.52 31.91
C GLN A 14 -25.43 0.92 31.99
N LYS A 15 -24.17 1.06 32.42
CA LYS A 15 -23.50 2.37 32.47
C LYS A 15 -23.32 3.00 31.09
N VAL A 16 -22.92 2.21 30.10
CA VAL A 16 -22.78 2.69 28.71
C VAL A 16 -24.14 3.14 28.17
N PHE A 17 -25.23 2.44 28.50
CA PHE A 17 -26.59 2.86 28.12
C PHE A 17 -27.01 4.16 28.82
N GLU A 18 -26.72 4.33 30.10
CA GLU A 18 -27.03 5.57 30.85
C GLU A 18 -26.23 6.78 30.31
N GLU A 19 -24.97 6.58 29.95
CA GLU A 19 -24.13 7.61 29.33
C GLU A 19 -24.60 7.97 27.90
N LEU A 20 -25.00 6.96 27.11
CA LEU A 20 -25.56 7.17 25.77
C LEU A 20 -26.91 7.89 25.81
N GLU A 21 -27.80 7.54 26.74
CA GLU A 21 -29.08 8.24 26.92
C GLU A 21 -28.86 9.69 27.34
N SER A 22 -27.90 9.95 28.23
CA SER A 22 -27.54 11.30 28.65
C SER A 22 -26.97 12.12 27.49
N ALA A 23 -26.07 11.54 26.69
CA ALA A 23 -25.50 12.19 25.51
C ALA A 23 -26.56 12.47 24.44
N ARG A 24 -27.50 11.54 24.23
CA ARG A 24 -28.58 11.69 23.25
C ARG A 24 -29.59 12.76 23.68
N LYS A 25 -29.92 12.82 24.96
CA LYS A 25 -30.75 13.88 25.53
C LYS A 25 -30.07 15.26 25.40
N MET A 26 -28.76 15.33 25.66
CA MET A 26 -27.99 16.56 25.46
C MET A 26 -27.97 17.00 24.00
N GLN A 27 -27.89 16.05 23.05
CA GLN A 27 -27.99 16.34 21.62
C GLN A 27 -29.39 16.87 21.25
N ASP A 28 -30.46 16.24 21.73
CA ASP A 28 -31.83 16.67 21.45
C ASP A 28 -32.13 18.05 22.07
N ASP A 29 -31.65 18.30 23.29
CA ASP A 29 -31.77 19.58 23.99
C ASP A 29 -30.99 20.69 23.25
N TRP A 30 -29.79 20.39 22.73
CA TRP A 30 -29.02 21.33 21.89
C TRP A 30 -29.74 21.66 20.57
N MET A 31 -30.31 20.64 19.92
CA MET A 31 -31.04 20.80 18.67
C MET A 31 -32.34 21.61 18.84
N HIS A 32 -32.98 21.53 20.01
CA HIS A 32 -34.21 22.27 20.30
C HIS A 32 -34.00 23.66 20.90
N HIS A 33 -32.95 23.87 21.70
CA HIS A 33 -32.81 25.07 22.53
C HIS A 33 -31.56 25.92 22.22
N GLY A 34 -30.66 25.46 21.35
CA GLY A 34 -29.44 26.18 20.99
C GLY A 34 -28.31 26.06 22.02
N VAL A 35 -27.13 26.55 21.67
CA VAL A 35 -25.86 26.36 22.41
C VAL A 35 -25.91 26.95 23.83
N ASP A 36 -26.77 27.95 24.07
CA ASP A 36 -26.84 28.69 25.34
C ASP A 36 -27.58 27.94 26.47
N PHE A 37 -28.05 26.70 26.25
CA PHE A 37 -28.77 25.91 27.25
C PHE A 37 -27.89 24.97 28.09
N VAL A 38 -26.58 24.89 27.81
CA VAL A 38 -25.65 23.91 28.41
C VAL A 38 -24.94 24.45 29.67
N ASP A 39 -25.67 25.13 30.56
CA ASP A 39 -25.15 25.53 31.88
C ASP A 39 -25.80 24.76 33.06
N LEU A 40 -26.69 23.80 32.78
CA LEU A 40 -27.41 23.03 33.82
C LEU A 40 -26.90 21.60 34.04
N TYR A 41 -25.90 21.14 33.29
CA TYR A 41 -25.35 19.77 33.42
C TYR A 41 -23.94 19.71 34.02
N VAL A 42 -23.27 20.85 34.23
CA VAL A 42 -21.89 20.92 34.72
C VAL A 42 -21.82 21.47 36.15
N GLU A 43 -22.63 20.94 37.06
CA GLU A 43 -22.38 21.08 38.51
C GLU A 43 -22.63 19.75 39.24
N ASN A 44 -21.98 18.66 38.81
CA ASN A 44 -21.62 17.57 39.72
C ASN A 44 -20.53 16.61 39.21
N ALA A 45 -19.57 17.09 38.43
CA ALA A 45 -18.36 16.33 38.10
C ALA A 45 -17.15 16.98 38.80
N GLY A 46 -17.03 16.73 40.11
CA GLY A 46 -15.85 17.10 40.90
C GLY A 46 -14.64 16.28 40.49
N GLY A 47 -14.00 16.65 39.38
CA GLY A 47 -12.72 16.09 38.96
C GLY A 47 -11.98 17.07 38.05
N ASP A 48 -10.66 17.12 38.20
CA ASP A 48 -9.67 17.90 37.41
C ASP A 48 -9.63 17.51 35.92
N TRP A 49 -10.78 17.37 35.25
CA TRP A 49 -10.83 17.02 33.83
C TRP A 49 -10.42 18.22 32.97
N LEU A 50 -10.74 19.45 33.40
CA LEU A 50 -10.31 20.69 32.73
C LEU A 50 -8.81 20.98 32.90
N GLU A 51 -8.21 20.68 34.06
CA GLU A 51 -6.74 20.81 34.22
C GLU A 51 -5.97 19.75 33.42
N LYS A 52 -6.57 18.57 33.18
CA LYS A 52 -6.00 17.57 32.26
C LYS A 52 -6.12 17.97 30.80
N TRP A 53 -7.17 18.70 30.42
CA TRP A 53 -7.30 19.22 29.05
C TRP A 53 -6.27 20.32 28.75
N ALA A 54 -6.02 21.21 29.70
CA ALA A 54 -4.95 22.21 29.55
C ALA A 54 -3.54 21.58 29.48
N LYS A 55 -3.30 20.48 30.19
CA LYS A 55 -2.05 19.69 30.05
C LYS A 55 -1.97 18.93 28.73
N CYS A 56 -3.10 18.48 28.18
CA CYS A 56 -3.13 17.90 26.84
C CYS A 56 -2.84 18.93 25.73
N GLU A 57 -3.24 20.20 25.89
CA GLU A 57 -2.86 21.24 24.91
C GLU A 57 -1.35 21.51 24.90
N GLU A 58 -0.70 21.59 26.07
CA GLU A 58 0.77 21.71 26.14
C GLU A 58 1.52 20.46 25.64
N GLU A 59 0.93 19.25 25.75
CA GLU A 59 1.49 18.02 25.16
C GLU A 59 1.22 17.89 23.65
N LEU A 60 0.09 18.43 23.16
CA LEU A 60 -0.25 18.43 21.72
C LEU A 60 0.56 19.47 20.93
N GLU A 61 0.96 20.59 21.55
CA GLU A 61 1.90 21.55 20.95
C GLU A 61 3.34 21.00 20.79
N GLN A 62 3.68 19.88 21.44
CA GLN A 62 5.00 19.26 21.34
C GLN A 62 5.14 18.21 20.23
N ILE A 63 4.07 17.84 19.52
CA ILE A 63 4.19 17.07 18.28
C ILE A 63 4.62 18.01 17.16
N LYS A 64 5.88 18.46 17.19
CA LYS A 64 6.54 19.00 16.02
C LYS A 64 6.65 17.86 15.00
N PHE A 65 5.69 17.77 14.08
CA PHE A 65 5.81 16.90 12.92
C PHE A 65 7.12 17.24 12.21
N LYS A 66 8.07 16.32 12.23
CA LYS A 66 9.35 16.49 11.56
C LYS A 66 9.06 16.50 10.05
N GLN A 67 9.32 17.62 9.40
CA GLN A 67 9.25 17.70 7.94
C GLN A 67 10.24 16.69 7.34
N VAL A 68 9.85 16.03 6.23
CA VAL A 68 10.73 15.05 5.56
C VAL A 68 11.95 15.80 5.06
N ASP A 69 13.14 15.34 5.44
CA ASP A 69 14.40 15.87 4.93
C ASP A 69 14.67 15.23 3.56
N ILE A 70 14.23 15.93 2.51
CA ILE A 70 14.28 15.42 1.13
C ILE A 70 15.71 15.20 0.65
N GLU A 71 16.66 16.01 1.10
CA GLU A 71 18.06 15.81 0.71
C GLU A 71 18.67 14.60 1.41
N ALA A 72 18.33 14.36 2.67
CA ALA A 72 18.69 13.11 3.33
C ALA A 72 18.07 11.89 2.63
N VAL A 73 16.82 11.97 2.16
CA VAL A 73 16.16 10.91 1.39
C VAL A 73 16.89 10.66 0.06
N LYS A 74 17.19 11.70 -0.72
CA LYS A 74 17.94 11.59 -1.99
C LYS A 74 19.29 10.91 -1.81
N VAL A 75 20.01 11.25 -0.74
CA VAL A 75 21.28 10.60 -0.37
C VAL A 75 21.05 9.13 -0.01
N ALA A 76 20.03 8.84 0.81
CA ALA A 76 19.73 7.49 1.24
C ALA A 76 19.36 6.56 0.08
N ILE A 77 18.60 7.05 -0.91
CA ILE A 77 18.23 6.28 -2.10
C ILE A 77 19.31 6.28 -3.19
N GLY A 78 20.37 7.09 -3.03
CA GLY A 78 21.45 7.20 -4.01
C GLY A 78 21.07 7.91 -5.32
N ILE A 79 20.08 8.80 -5.29
CA ILE A 79 19.60 9.58 -6.45
C ILE A 79 19.66 11.07 -6.10
N SER A 80 20.79 11.72 -6.40
CA SER A 80 20.99 13.15 -6.08
C SER A 80 20.10 14.08 -6.91
N ASP A 81 19.86 13.72 -8.17
CA ASP A 81 19.18 14.57 -9.15
C ASP A 81 17.69 14.21 -9.26
N PHE A 82 17.05 13.86 -8.14
CA PHE A 82 15.62 13.56 -8.10
C PHE A 82 14.82 14.85 -8.28
N GLY A 83 14.16 14.99 -9.42
CA GLY A 83 13.46 16.20 -9.85
C GLY A 83 12.09 16.39 -9.21
N GLN A 84 11.30 15.33 -9.07
CA GLN A 84 9.91 15.40 -8.58
C GLN A 84 9.84 15.22 -7.05
N THR A 85 10.41 16.17 -6.30
CA THR A 85 10.53 16.04 -4.83
C THR A 85 9.19 15.85 -4.10
N GLU A 86 8.08 16.29 -4.67
CA GLU A 86 6.74 16.06 -4.10
C GLU A 86 6.37 14.57 -4.04
N LEU A 87 6.93 13.74 -4.92
CA LEU A 87 6.74 12.28 -4.87
C LEU A 87 7.42 11.66 -3.66
N LEU A 88 8.61 12.14 -3.30
CA LEU A 88 9.33 11.70 -2.11
C LEU A 88 8.61 12.16 -0.84
N GLU A 89 8.15 13.41 -0.80
CA GLU A 89 7.31 13.89 0.30
C GLU A 89 6.08 12.99 0.46
N THR A 90 5.34 12.77 -0.63
CA THR A 90 4.14 11.92 -0.64
C THR A 90 4.45 10.49 -0.17
N ALA A 91 5.54 9.88 -0.65
CA ALA A 91 5.91 8.52 -0.28
C ALA A 91 6.20 8.38 1.22
N LEU A 92 6.86 9.37 1.82
CA LEU A 92 7.28 9.38 3.24
C LEU A 92 6.26 10.05 4.18
N SER A 93 5.13 10.54 3.66
CA SER A 93 4.08 11.25 4.42
C SER A 93 3.13 10.36 5.22
N SER A 94 3.25 9.02 5.15
CA SER A 94 2.28 8.12 5.83
C SER A 94 2.29 8.29 7.34
N ARG A 95 1.09 8.24 7.93
CA ARG A 95 0.85 8.37 9.37
C ARG A 95 0.62 6.99 10.00
N CYS A 96 1.48 6.62 10.95
CA CYS A 96 1.39 5.35 11.68
C CYS A 96 0.23 5.33 12.72
N ASP A 97 -0.34 6.49 13.06
CA ASP A 97 -1.23 6.70 14.21
C ASP A 97 -2.73 6.81 13.85
N ARG A 98 -3.10 6.73 12.56
CA ARG A 98 -4.49 6.84 12.13
C ARG A 98 -5.11 5.51 11.72
N PRO A 99 -6.31 5.17 12.22
CA PRO A 99 -7.06 4.02 11.71
C PRO A 99 -7.41 4.22 10.23
N GLU A 100 -7.46 3.10 9.48
CA GLU A 100 -7.65 3.10 8.02
C GLU A 100 -8.92 3.79 7.53
N GLU A 101 -9.90 3.99 8.42
CA GLU A 101 -11.27 4.45 8.12
C GLU A 101 -11.40 5.98 7.96
N SER A 102 -10.33 6.76 8.11
CA SER A 102 -10.37 8.23 7.88
C SER A 102 -9.08 8.78 7.25
N PRO A 103 -8.76 8.43 5.99
CA PRO A 103 -7.58 8.95 5.31
C PRO A 103 -7.76 10.43 4.95
N ALA A 104 -6.77 11.26 5.28
CA ALA A 104 -6.69 12.61 4.70
C ALA A 104 -6.26 12.51 3.22
N GLY A 105 -6.44 13.59 2.45
CA GLY A 105 -6.08 13.58 1.01
C GLY A 105 -4.63 13.18 0.71
N GLU A 106 -3.69 13.41 1.64
CA GLU A 106 -2.29 13.02 1.51
C GLU A 106 -2.08 11.51 1.74
N ASP A 107 -2.82 10.91 2.69
CA ASP A 107 -2.83 9.46 2.94
C ASP A 107 -3.38 8.70 1.73
N VAL A 108 -4.38 9.27 1.03
CA VAL A 108 -4.92 8.69 -0.21
C VAL A 108 -3.86 8.66 -1.31
N LYS A 109 -3.11 9.75 -1.50
CA LYS A 109 -2.06 9.84 -2.53
C LYS A 109 -0.92 8.86 -2.26
N GLN A 110 -0.49 8.75 -1.01
CA GLN A 110 0.56 7.81 -0.61
C GLN A 110 0.13 6.37 -0.86
N LYS A 111 -1.09 5.99 -0.46
CA LYS A 111 -1.62 4.63 -0.67
C LYS A 111 -1.74 4.27 -2.15
N ARG A 112 -2.11 5.23 -3.01
CA ARG A 112 -2.08 5.03 -4.47
C ARG A 112 -0.67 4.79 -4.97
N LEU A 113 0.29 5.54 -4.46
CA LEU A 113 1.69 5.42 -4.86
C LEU A 113 2.31 4.09 -4.39
N SER A 114 1.97 3.63 -3.18
CA SER A 114 2.32 2.29 -2.69
C SER A 114 1.71 1.19 -3.56
N LEU A 115 0.43 1.32 -3.94
CA LEU A 115 -0.18 0.35 -4.85
C LEU A 115 0.55 0.26 -6.19
N LEU A 116 0.93 1.40 -6.78
CA LEU A 116 1.74 1.44 -8.00
C LEU A 116 3.09 0.78 -7.78
N GLY A 117 3.83 1.19 -6.76
CA GLY A 117 5.17 0.67 -6.50
C GLY A 117 5.21 -0.80 -6.13
N GLY A 118 4.23 -1.32 -5.40
CA GLY A 118 4.08 -2.75 -5.11
C GLY A 118 3.87 -3.58 -6.38
N ALA A 119 3.06 -3.07 -7.34
CA ALA A 119 2.87 -3.74 -8.62
C ALA A 119 4.15 -3.77 -9.46
N ILE A 120 4.85 -2.62 -9.54
CA ILE A 120 6.13 -2.51 -10.23
C ILE A 120 7.18 -3.41 -9.60
N PHE A 121 7.35 -3.36 -8.27
CA PHE A 121 8.28 -4.22 -7.55
C PHE A 121 7.99 -5.70 -7.77
N GLY A 122 6.71 -6.10 -7.67
CA GLY A 122 6.30 -7.48 -7.93
C GLY A 122 6.65 -7.95 -9.35
N ALA A 123 6.44 -7.11 -10.36
CA ALA A 123 6.82 -7.41 -11.75
C ALA A 123 8.34 -7.47 -11.94
N VAL A 124 9.11 -6.56 -11.32
CA VAL A 124 10.58 -6.56 -11.35
C VAL A 124 11.14 -7.83 -10.71
N VAL A 125 10.62 -8.24 -9.55
CA VAL A 125 11.04 -9.47 -8.88
C VAL A 125 10.81 -10.68 -9.77
N THR A 126 9.62 -10.80 -10.36
CA THR A 126 9.30 -11.94 -11.24
C THR A 126 10.15 -11.94 -12.51
N ASP A 127 10.36 -10.78 -13.13
CA ASP A 127 11.22 -10.64 -14.31
C ASP A 127 12.68 -11.02 -14.00
N TYR A 128 13.22 -10.52 -12.89
CA TYR A 128 14.56 -10.87 -12.41
C TYR A 128 14.70 -12.38 -12.13
N LEU A 129 13.77 -12.96 -11.37
CA LEU A 129 13.79 -14.40 -11.05
C LEU A 129 13.65 -15.27 -12.30
N TYR A 130 12.83 -14.86 -13.26
CA TYR A 130 12.64 -15.58 -14.51
C TYR A 130 13.94 -15.63 -15.35
N ARG A 131 14.71 -14.54 -15.37
CA ARG A 131 15.92 -14.42 -16.19
C ARG A 131 17.17 -15.00 -15.53
N GLU A 132 17.43 -14.62 -14.28
CA GLU A 132 18.67 -14.96 -13.59
C GLU A 132 18.67 -16.41 -13.07
N TYR A 133 17.48 -16.99 -12.86
CA TYR A 133 17.32 -18.34 -12.35
C TYR A 133 16.44 -19.19 -13.28
N PRO A 134 16.95 -19.54 -14.48
CA PRO A 134 16.22 -20.33 -15.48
C PRO A 134 15.82 -21.74 -15.00
N GLU A 135 16.46 -22.23 -13.94
CA GLU A 135 16.17 -23.51 -13.29
C GLU A 135 14.92 -23.49 -12.39
N LEU A 136 14.49 -22.31 -11.92
CA LEU A 136 13.32 -22.20 -11.05
C LEU A 136 12.05 -22.44 -11.85
N ASP A 137 11.17 -23.29 -11.32
CA ASP A 137 9.82 -23.43 -11.87
C ASP A 137 8.88 -22.32 -11.38
N CYS A 138 7.64 -22.35 -11.87
CA CYS A 138 6.62 -21.36 -11.53
C CYS A 138 6.33 -21.29 -10.03
N ASP A 139 6.34 -22.43 -9.33
CA ASP A 139 6.00 -22.50 -7.91
C ASP A 139 7.15 -21.92 -7.07
N ALA A 140 8.40 -22.19 -7.46
CA ALA A 140 9.57 -21.59 -6.85
C ALA A 140 9.63 -20.07 -7.07
N ILE A 141 9.38 -19.59 -8.29
CA ILE A 141 9.29 -18.15 -8.59
C ILE A 141 8.20 -17.50 -7.73
N SER A 142 7.00 -18.09 -7.69
CA SER A 142 5.89 -17.58 -6.87
C SER A 142 6.23 -17.54 -5.39
N THR A 143 6.94 -18.55 -4.88
CA THR A 143 7.33 -18.64 -3.46
C THR A 143 8.36 -17.59 -3.10
N LEU A 144 9.38 -17.40 -3.93
CA LEU A 144 10.41 -16.37 -3.72
C LEU A 144 9.81 -14.98 -3.82
N LYS A 145 8.96 -14.73 -4.83
CA LYS A 145 8.24 -13.47 -4.97
C LYS A 145 7.42 -13.15 -3.72
N ALA A 146 6.64 -14.11 -3.21
CA ALA A 146 5.83 -13.90 -2.01
C ALA A 146 6.68 -13.58 -0.77
N ARG A 147 7.88 -14.15 -0.65
CA ARG A 147 8.81 -13.84 0.45
C ARG A 147 9.42 -12.44 0.31
N LEU A 148 9.84 -12.07 -0.90
CA LEU A 148 10.45 -10.76 -1.17
C LEU A 148 9.43 -9.62 -1.06
N ALA A 149 8.16 -9.90 -1.34
CA ALA A 149 7.05 -8.94 -1.21
C ALA A 149 6.29 -9.05 0.13
N ASP A 150 6.80 -9.81 1.10
CA ASP A 150 6.20 -9.86 2.43
C ASP A 150 6.52 -8.58 3.22
N SER A 151 5.55 -8.13 4.03
CA SER A 151 5.69 -6.94 4.87
C SER A 151 6.94 -6.92 5.73
N GLN A 152 7.38 -8.06 6.27
CA GLN A 152 8.62 -8.13 7.03
C GLN A 152 9.83 -7.82 6.15
N LYS A 153 9.89 -8.42 4.95
CA LYS A 153 11.05 -8.26 4.08
C LYS A 153 11.11 -6.86 3.45
N LEU A 154 9.96 -6.32 3.05
CA LEU A 154 9.85 -4.95 2.58
C LEU A 154 10.21 -3.94 3.69
N SER A 155 9.85 -4.22 4.94
CA SER A 155 10.28 -3.42 6.09
C SER A 155 11.80 -3.45 6.27
N GLU A 156 12.44 -4.63 6.15
CA GLU A 156 13.91 -4.73 6.18
C GLU A 156 14.57 -3.90 5.07
N PHE A 157 14.01 -3.90 3.85
CA PHE A 157 14.48 -3.04 2.77
C PHE A 157 14.33 -1.55 3.08
N ALA A 158 13.22 -1.15 3.69
CA ALA A 158 13.00 0.22 4.14
C ALA A 158 14.03 0.65 5.20
N GLU A 159 14.35 -0.22 6.15
CA GLU A 159 15.32 0.03 7.23
C GLU A 159 16.75 0.10 6.70
N ASN A 160 17.11 -0.73 5.72
CA ASN A 160 18.42 -0.67 5.06
C ASN A 160 18.65 0.68 4.36
N LEU A 161 17.57 1.28 3.84
CA LEU A 161 17.54 2.65 3.29
C LEU A 161 17.33 3.73 4.37
N LYS A 162 17.28 3.36 5.65
CA LYS A 162 17.04 4.25 6.80
C LYS A 162 15.73 5.03 6.70
N LEU A 163 14.72 4.52 5.99
CA LEU A 163 13.43 5.21 5.81
C LEU A 163 12.66 5.34 7.12
N ASN A 164 12.90 4.43 8.07
CA ASN A 164 12.41 4.52 9.44
C ASN A 164 12.94 5.76 10.19
N GLU A 165 14.06 6.35 9.81
CA GLU A 165 14.55 7.60 10.44
C GLU A 165 14.07 8.86 9.70
N LEU A 166 13.66 8.69 8.45
CA LEU A 166 13.37 9.76 7.50
C LEU A 166 11.87 10.02 7.31
N CYS A 167 11.00 9.06 7.63
CA CYS A 167 9.56 9.21 7.48
C CYS A 167 8.91 10.02 8.62
N ARG A 168 7.77 10.67 8.33
CA ARG A 168 7.08 11.54 9.30
C ARG A 168 6.54 10.80 10.54
N GLY A 169 6.32 9.48 10.45
CA GLY A 169 5.58 8.67 11.42
C GLY A 169 6.40 7.77 12.35
N ALA A 170 7.72 7.66 12.18
CA ALA A 170 8.49 6.66 12.93
C ALA A 170 8.70 6.97 14.43
N THR A 171 8.52 8.23 14.84
CA THR A 171 8.78 8.66 16.22
C THR A 171 7.61 8.46 17.19
N SER A 172 6.42 8.04 16.74
CA SER A 172 5.34 7.69 17.67
C SER A 172 5.50 6.23 18.12
N GLY A 173 6.15 6.01 19.27
CA GLY A 173 6.30 4.71 19.93
C GLY A 173 4.98 4.06 20.38
N LYS A 174 4.05 3.86 19.43
CA LYS A 174 2.70 3.34 19.61
C LYS A 174 2.29 2.33 18.52
N ALA A 175 3.17 1.86 17.65
CA ALA A 175 2.94 0.57 17.01
C ALA A 175 3.05 -0.47 18.13
N THR A 176 1.92 -0.83 18.73
CA THR A 176 1.84 -1.74 19.86
C THR A 176 2.30 -3.15 19.48
N GLU A 177 2.41 -3.45 18.18
CA GLU A 177 2.86 -4.70 17.63
C GLU A 177 3.87 -4.50 16.47
N GLN A 178 4.96 -5.28 16.47
CA GLN A 178 5.99 -5.29 15.42
C GLN A 178 5.40 -5.51 14.02
N SER A 179 4.30 -6.27 13.92
CA SER A 179 3.59 -6.54 12.67
C SER A 179 3.03 -5.27 12.02
N GLU A 180 2.46 -4.36 12.80
CA GLU A 180 1.93 -3.10 12.29
C GLU A 180 3.04 -2.16 11.81
N TYR A 181 4.15 -2.13 12.56
CA TYR A 181 5.34 -1.38 12.16
C TYR A 181 5.94 -1.90 10.85
N ASN A 182 6.03 -3.22 10.68
CA ASN A 182 6.51 -3.83 9.44
C ASN A 182 5.60 -3.48 8.26
N LYS A 183 4.27 -3.53 8.43
CA LYS A 183 3.31 -3.14 7.38
C LYS A 183 3.44 -1.67 7.01
N PHE A 184 3.60 -0.79 7.99
CA PHE A 184 3.82 0.63 7.77
C PHE A 184 5.09 0.88 6.94
N LEU A 185 6.22 0.32 7.34
CA LEU A 185 7.48 0.49 6.61
C LEU A 185 7.45 -0.18 5.22
N ALA A 186 6.82 -1.34 5.09
CA ALA A 186 6.59 -1.98 3.81
C ALA A 186 5.83 -1.05 2.85
N GLN A 187 4.77 -0.42 3.33
CA GLN A 187 4.00 0.55 2.55
C GLN A 187 4.82 1.78 2.16
N ILE A 188 5.68 2.29 3.05
CA ILE A 188 6.61 3.37 2.74
C ILE A 188 7.57 2.95 1.62
N PHE A 189 8.15 1.75 1.71
CA PHE A 189 9.06 1.23 0.69
C PHE A 189 8.38 1.04 -0.67
N GLU A 190 7.15 0.50 -0.69
CA GLU A 190 6.36 0.41 -1.92
C GLU A 190 6.05 1.80 -2.48
N ALA A 191 5.66 2.76 -1.65
CA ALA A 191 5.39 4.12 -2.11
C ALA A 191 6.65 4.78 -2.68
N LEU A 192 7.82 4.55 -2.07
CA LEU A 192 9.09 5.01 -2.60
C LEU A 192 9.41 4.35 -3.95
N SER A 193 9.15 3.05 -4.08
CA SER A 193 9.33 2.31 -5.34
C SER A 193 8.47 2.91 -6.46
N GLY A 194 7.23 3.28 -6.14
CA GLY A 194 6.34 4.00 -7.05
C GLY A 194 6.87 5.39 -7.42
N ALA A 195 7.39 6.14 -6.43
CA ALA A 195 8.00 7.45 -6.66
C ALA A 195 9.19 7.37 -7.63
N ILE A 196 10.08 6.40 -7.43
CA ILE A 196 11.28 6.20 -8.28
C ILE A 196 10.89 5.81 -9.70
N TYR A 197 9.89 4.94 -9.85
CA TYR A 197 9.37 4.57 -11.17
C TYR A 197 8.82 5.79 -11.93
N LEU A 198 8.07 6.67 -11.25
CA LEU A 198 7.56 7.91 -11.85
C LEU A 198 8.65 8.95 -12.12
N GLU A 199 9.66 9.04 -11.25
CA GLU A 199 10.83 9.91 -11.44
C GLU A 199 11.62 9.54 -12.69
N PHE A 200 11.73 8.25 -12.99
CA PHE A 200 12.35 7.77 -14.21
C PHE A 200 11.43 7.77 -15.42
N ASP A 201 10.43 8.66 -15.46
CA ASP A 201 9.48 8.78 -16.57
C ASP A 201 8.79 7.44 -16.92
N ARG A 202 8.52 6.60 -15.91
CA ARG A 202 7.95 5.26 -16.07
C ARG A 202 8.86 4.28 -16.82
N ASP A 203 10.18 4.50 -16.79
CA ASP A 203 11.17 3.54 -17.28
C ASP A 203 11.30 2.37 -16.30
N PHE A 204 10.62 1.29 -16.62
CA PHE A 204 10.60 0.05 -15.83
C PHE A 204 11.99 -0.56 -15.65
N LEU A 205 12.86 -0.50 -16.67
CA LEU A 205 14.20 -1.10 -16.58
C LEU A 205 15.08 -0.28 -15.64
N ARG A 206 15.03 1.05 -15.75
CA ARG A 206 15.80 1.94 -14.88
C ARG A 206 15.35 1.83 -13.42
N ALA A 207 14.04 1.81 -13.18
CA ALA A 207 13.48 1.59 -11.85
C ALA A 207 13.78 0.19 -11.32
N GLY A 208 13.64 -0.83 -12.18
CA GLY A 208 13.91 -2.22 -11.85
C GLY A 208 15.37 -2.45 -11.46
N ASN A 209 16.32 -1.88 -12.19
CA ASN A 209 17.74 -1.96 -11.85
C ASN A 209 18.02 -1.36 -10.46
N TRP A 210 17.40 -0.23 -10.13
CA TRP A 210 17.52 0.36 -8.80
C TRP A 210 16.96 -0.58 -7.72
N LEU A 211 15.74 -1.12 -7.92
CA LEU A 211 15.11 -2.04 -6.97
C LEU A 211 15.93 -3.34 -6.78
N ILE A 212 16.47 -3.88 -7.86
CA ILE A 212 17.31 -5.07 -7.84
C ILE A 212 18.56 -4.82 -6.99
N GLN A 213 19.26 -3.71 -7.24
CA GLN A 213 20.49 -3.35 -6.53
C GLN A 213 20.25 -3.05 -5.04
N GLN A 214 19.17 -2.34 -4.71
CA GLN A 214 18.91 -1.92 -3.33
C GLN A 214 18.24 -2.99 -2.47
N SER A 215 17.62 -4.01 -3.06
CA SER A 215 16.77 -4.95 -2.30
C SER A 215 16.99 -6.43 -2.65
N ILE A 216 17.16 -6.77 -3.93
CA ILE A 216 17.08 -8.16 -4.38
C ILE A 216 18.46 -8.83 -4.35
N GLU A 217 19.49 -8.23 -4.96
CA GLU A 217 20.81 -8.87 -5.12
C GLU A 217 21.44 -9.32 -3.80
N GLY A 218 21.33 -8.51 -2.75
CA GLY A 218 21.89 -8.81 -1.43
C GLY A 218 21.17 -9.92 -0.66
N THR A 219 19.95 -10.31 -1.06
CA THR A 219 19.11 -11.24 -0.28
C THR A 219 18.91 -12.60 -0.94
N MET A 220 19.21 -12.73 -2.24
CA MET A 220 19.00 -13.98 -2.97
C MET A 220 19.75 -15.17 -2.37
N GLY A 221 20.96 -14.96 -1.84
CA GLY A 221 21.77 -16.02 -1.21
C GLY A 221 21.08 -16.73 -0.04
N GLU A 222 20.24 -16.02 0.72
CA GLU A 222 19.50 -16.58 1.86
C GLU A 222 18.27 -17.38 1.41
N HIS A 223 17.69 -17.02 0.26
CA HIS A 223 16.39 -17.53 -0.17
C HIS A 223 16.47 -18.69 -1.17
N LEU A 224 17.56 -18.79 -1.95
CA LEU A 224 17.73 -19.81 -2.99
C LEU A 224 17.78 -21.24 -2.43
N ASP A 225 18.49 -21.44 -1.31
CA ASP A 225 18.64 -22.76 -0.67
C ASP A 225 17.30 -23.38 -0.23
N LEU A 226 16.28 -22.55 -0.02
CA LEU A 226 14.96 -22.96 0.44
C LEU A 226 14.04 -23.45 -0.70
N THR A 227 14.45 -23.34 -1.96
CA THR A 227 13.59 -23.62 -3.14
C THR A 227 14.14 -24.66 -4.10
N GLN A 228 15.30 -25.26 -3.81
CA GLN A 228 15.93 -26.27 -4.66
C GLN A 228 15.20 -27.62 -4.66
N GLN A 229 14.02 -27.71 -5.29
CA GLN A 229 13.43 -28.97 -5.74
C GLN A 229 12.54 -28.74 -6.98
N SER A 230 13.13 -28.62 -8.17
CA SER A 230 12.40 -28.95 -9.41
C SER A 230 13.35 -29.10 -10.61
N LYS A 231 13.15 -30.15 -11.41
CA LYS A 231 13.81 -30.32 -12.71
C LYS A 231 12.92 -29.71 -13.78
N SER A 232 13.47 -28.82 -14.62
CA SER A 232 12.69 -28.14 -15.67
C SER A 232 12.17 -29.12 -16.72
N THR A 233 10.88 -29.00 -17.04
CA THR A 233 10.20 -29.64 -18.18
C THR A 233 9.56 -28.56 -19.04
N LEU A 234 9.22 -28.85 -20.30
CA LEU A 234 8.60 -27.85 -21.20
C LEU A 234 7.24 -27.31 -20.69
N LEU A 235 6.50 -28.11 -19.90
CA LEU A 235 5.29 -27.67 -19.21
C LEU A 235 5.59 -26.62 -18.12
N ASN A 236 6.77 -26.68 -17.50
CA ASN A 236 7.19 -25.67 -16.53
C ASN A 236 7.43 -24.34 -17.22
N GLU A 237 7.96 -24.33 -18.45
CA GLU A 237 8.27 -23.09 -19.16
C GLU A 237 7.01 -22.28 -19.51
N LEU A 238 5.94 -22.94 -19.98
CA LEU A 238 4.66 -22.24 -20.22
C LEU A 238 4.08 -21.62 -18.93
N LYS A 239 4.19 -22.32 -17.80
CA LYS A 239 3.77 -21.78 -16.50
C LYS A 239 4.65 -20.63 -16.03
N ARG A 240 5.96 -20.70 -16.26
CA ARG A 240 6.90 -19.59 -15.96
C ARG A 240 6.54 -18.34 -16.77
N ARG A 241 6.16 -18.50 -18.03
CA ARG A 241 5.64 -17.39 -18.86
C ARG A 241 4.27 -16.90 -18.41
N GLU A 242 3.40 -17.79 -17.91
CA GLU A 242 2.12 -17.41 -17.33
C GLU A 242 2.30 -16.47 -16.13
N ILE A 243 3.16 -16.82 -15.16
CA ILE A 243 3.42 -15.95 -13.99
C ILE A 243 4.09 -14.63 -14.40
N LEU A 244 5.06 -14.66 -15.33
CA LEU A 244 5.68 -13.45 -15.85
C LEU A 244 4.64 -12.53 -16.51
N GLY A 245 3.82 -13.05 -17.42
CA GLY A 245 2.79 -12.26 -18.08
C GLY A 245 1.68 -11.79 -17.14
N ALA A 246 1.36 -12.55 -16.09
CA ALA A 246 0.41 -12.12 -15.06
C ALA A 246 0.92 -10.89 -14.32
N ASP A 247 2.18 -10.88 -13.92
CA ASP A 247 2.76 -9.76 -13.15
C ASP A 247 3.00 -8.53 -14.01
N ILE A 248 3.42 -8.72 -15.27
CA ILE A 248 3.53 -7.62 -16.25
C ILE A 248 2.16 -7.02 -16.53
N LEU A 249 1.11 -7.84 -16.68
CA LEU A 249 -0.27 -7.36 -16.81
C LEU A 249 -0.71 -6.53 -15.59
N GLU A 250 -0.46 -7.01 -14.37
CA GLU A 250 -0.85 -6.28 -13.16
C GLU A 250 -0.13 -4.93 -13.05
N ALA A 251 1.18 -4.89 -13.34
CA ALA A 251 1.96 -3.67 -13.38
C ALA A 251 1.42 -2.66 -14.41
N ILE A 252 1.17 -3.12 -15.64
CA ILE A 252 0.62 -2.27 -16.72
C ILE A 252 -0.79 -1.78 -16.37
N ALA A 253 -1.65 -2.66 -15.84
CA ALA A 253 -3.01 -2.30 -15.47
C ALA A 253 -3.01 -1.24 -14.37
N ILE A 254 -2.20 -1.39 -13.32
CA ILE A 254 -2.10 -0.39 -12.25
C ILE A 254 -1.47 0.91 -12.77
N ASP A 255 -0.42 0.85 -13.59
CA ASP A 255 0.18 2.02 -14.22
C ASP A 255 -0.85 2.84 -15.02
N TYR A 256 -1.63 2.14 -15.85
CA TYR A 256 -2.70 2.74 -16.65
C TYR A 256 -3.78 3.36 -15.78
N LEU A 257 -4.32 2.61 -14.81
CA LEU A 257 -5.39 3.07 -13.92
C LEU A 257 -4.93 4.24 -13.04
N TYR A 258 -3.71 4.17 -12.51
CA TYR A 258 -3.11 5.23 -11.69
C TYR A 258 -3.03 6.56 -12.47
N ASN A 259 -2.67 6.49 -13.75
CA ASN A 259 -2.55 7.67 -14.61
C ASN A 259 -3.91 8.17 -15.12
N ARG A 260 -4.82 7.25 -15.46
CA ARG A 260 -6.11 7.57 -16.06
C ARG A 260 -7.10 8.17 -15.06
N PHE A 261 -7.06 7.73 -13.80
CA PHE A 261 -8.05 8.06 -12.76
C PHE A 261 -7.40 8.73 -11.54
N PRO A 262 -6.99 10.01 -11.64
CA PRO A 262 -6.34 10.76 -10.56
C PRO A 262 -7.22 11.02 -9.33
N GLU A 263 -8.53 10.81 -9.44
CA GLU A 263 -9.52 10.92 -8.36
C GLU A 263 -9.73 9.62 -7.56
N CYS A 264 -9.44 8.45 -8.14
CA CYS A 264 -9.68 7.17 -7.46
C CYS A 264 -8.71 6.90 -6.30
N ASN A 265 -9.18 6.44 -5.15
CA ASN A 265 -8.32 5.95 -4.07
C ASN A 265 -7.72 4.57 -4.40
N SER A 266 -6.75 4.13 -3.60
CA SER A 266 -6.06 2.84 -3.79
C SER A 266 -7.01 1.64 -3.77
N SER A 267 -8.07 1.65 -2.96
CA SER A 267 -9.03 0.56 -2.88
C SER A 267 -9.86 0.43 -4.16
N GLN A 268 -10.30 1.55 -4.74
CA GLN A 268 -10.97 1.58 -6.04
C GLN A 268 -10.05 1.04 -7.15
N LEU A 269 -8.80 1.53 -7.21
CA LEU A 269 -7.80 1.06 -8.17
C LEU A 269 -7.52 -0.45 -8.02
N THR A 270 -7.42 -0.94 -6.78
CA THR A 270 -7.21 -2.37 -6.49
C THR A 270 -8.38 -3.21 -6.98
N ARG A 271 -9.61 -2.74 -6.75
CA ARG A 271 -10.81 -3.42 -7.26
C ARG A 271 -10.82 -3.49 -8.78
N TRP A 272 -10.52 -2.39 -9.47
CA TRP A 272 -10.48 -2.36 -10.93
C TRP A 272 -9.34 -3.22 -11.49
N LYS A 273 -8.17 -3.20 -10.86
CA LYS A 273 -7.08 -4.14 -11.20
C LYS A 273 -7.54 -5.59 -11.07
N ASN A 274 -8.21 -5.94 -9.97
CA ASN A 274 -8.67 -7.32 -9.76
C ASN A 274 -9.71 -7.75 -10.81
N LEU A 275 -10.59 -6.82 -11.23
CA LEU A 275 -11.53 -7.07 -12.33
C LEU A 275 -10.79 -7.28 -13.65
N LEU A 276 -9.87 -6.38 -14.01
CA LEU A 276 -9.04 -6.51 -15.21
C LEU A 276 -8.26 -7.82 -15.21
N ALA A 277 -7.58 -8.17 -14.12
CA ALA A 277 -6.77 -9.37 -14.02
C ALA A 277 -7.57 -10.68 -13.87
N ALA A 278 -8.91 -10.60 -13.78
CA ALA A 278 -9.80 -11.75 -13.64
C ALA A 278 -9.67 -12.70 -14.84
N LYS A 279 -9.91 -13.99 -14.60
CA LYS A 279 -9.69 -15.03 -15.63
C LYS A 279 -10.68 -14.92 -16.79
N GLU A 280 -11.82 -14.32 -16.53
CA GLU A 280 -12.89 -14.02 -17.48
C GLU A 280 -12.43 -12.99 -18.52
N ILE A 281 -11.62 -12.01 -18.11
CA ILE A 281 -11.07 -10.97 -18.99
C ILE A 281 -9.74 -11.45 -19.58
N PHE A 282 -8.81 -11.92 -18.74
CA PHE A 282 -7.50 -12.42 -19.18
C PHE A 282 -7.27 -13.87 -18.69
N PRO A 283 -7.54 -14.88 -19.54
CA PRO A 283 -7.32 -16.28 -19.19
C PRO A 283 -5.83 -16.62 -19.08
N LYS A 284 -5.51 -17.77 -18.46
CA LYS A 284 -4.13 -18.25 -18.25
C LYS A 284 -3.30 -18.28 -19.54
N ASP A 285 -3.89 -18.78 -20.63
CA ASP A 285 -3.23 -18.86 -21.94
C ASP A 285 -2.90 -17.46 -22.51
N PHE A 286 -3.74 -16.45 -22.23
CA PHE A 286 -3.43 -15.07 -22.58
C PHE A 286 -2.23 -14.57 -21.79
N LYS A 287 -2.20 -14.80 -20.48
CA LYS A 287 -1.07 -14.40 -19.62
C LYS A 287 0.23 -15.06 -20.07
N ALA A 288 0.22 -16.34 -20.41
CA ALA A 288 1.41 -17.02 -20.96
C ALA A 288 1.87 -16.44 -22.31
N LYS A 289 0.94 -16.06 -23.19
CA LYS A 289 1.25 -15.37 -24.46
C LYS A 289 1.82 -13.97 -24.21
N LEU A 290 1.25 -13.23 -23.27
CA LEU A 290 1.75 -11.90 -22.88
C LEU A 290 3.18 -12.00 -22.33
N GLY A 291 3.47 -12.98 -21.46
CA GLY A 291 4.83 -13.23 -20.99
C GLY A 291 5.78 -13.57 -22.15
N SER A 292 5.34 -14.36 -23.13
CA SER A 292 6.13 -14.64 -24.33
C SER A 292 6.38 -13.37 -25.15
N HIS A 293 5.35 -12.55 -25.37
CA HIS A 293 5.43 -11.30 -26.13
C HIS A 293 6.36 -10.29 -25.47
N TYR A 294 6.30 -10.16 -24.14
CA TYR A 294 7.21 -9.32 -23.37
C TYR A 294 8.68 -9.71 -23.64
N LEU A 295 8.99 -11.00 -23.60
CA LEU A 295 10.35 -11.51 -23.88
C LEU A 295 10.77 -11.30 -25.34
N GLU A 296 9.86 -11.48 -26.30
CA GLU A 296 10.11 -11.21 -27.74
C GLU A 296 10.46 -9.75 -28.00
N LEU A 297 9.92 -8.83 -27.20
CA LEU A 297 10.24 -7.41 -27.24
C LEU A 297 11.51 -7.07 -26.45
N GLU A 298 12.38 -8.04 -26.22
CA GLU A 298 13.60 -7.90 -25.40
C GLU A 298 13.28 -7.35 -24.00
N SER A 299 12.11 -7.74 -23.48
CA SER A 299 11.60 -7.28 -22.20
C SER A 299 11.43 -5.76 -22.11
N ASN A 300 11.08 -5.15 -23.25
CA ASN A 300 10.72 -3.75 -23.31
C ASN A 300 9.32 -3.55 -22.73
N PHE A 301 9.28 -3.16 -21.45
CA PHE A 301 8.04 -2.90 -20.73
C PHE A 301 7.18 -1.84 -21.42
N SER A 302 7.77 -0.73 -21.89
CA SER A 302 7.02 0.35 -22.54
C SER A 302 6.33 -0.13 -23.83
N ARG A 303 7.02 -0.89 -24.69
CA ARG A 303 6.39 -1.47 -25.90
C ARG A 303 5.29 -2.46 -25.56
N THR A 304 5.50 -3.28 -24.54
CA THR A 304 4.51 -4.26 -24.07
C THR A 304 3.28 -3.55 -23.49
N ARG A 305 3.50 -2.48 -22.70
CA ARG A 305 2.48 -1.59 -22.15
C ARG A 305 1.65 -0.98 -23.26
N ASP A 306 2.29 -0.29 -24.20
CA ASP A 306 1.59 0.43 -25.27
C ASP A 306 0.73 -0.55 -26.10
N TRP A 307 1.29 -1.71 -26.47
CA TRP A 307 0.54 -2.75 -27.17
C TRP A 307 -0.65 -3.29 -26.35
N LEU A 308 -0.43 -3.62 -25.08
CA LEU A 308 -1.47 -4.20 -24.22
C LEU A 308 -2.60 -3.20 -23.91
N VAL A 309 -2.23 -1.93 -23.71
CA VAL A 309 -3.17 -0.84 -23.45
C VAL A 309 -4.05 -0.59 -24.66
N ASP A 310 -3.45 -0.42 -25.83
CA ASP A 310 -4.17 -0.05 -27.06
C ASP A 310 -5.11 -1.16 -27.54
N ASN A 311 -4.76 -2.43 -27.30
CA ASN A 311 -5.53 -3.56 -27.82
C ASN A 311 -6.53 -4.16 -26.83
N PHE A 312 -6.32 -4.00 -25.52
CA PHE A 312 -7.11 -4.73 -24.52
C PHE A 312 -7.54 -3.86 -23.35
N ILE A 313 -6.60 -3.22 -22.63
CA ILE A 313 -6.93 -2.59 -21.35
C ILE A 313 -7.85 -1.40 -21.55
N LYS A 314 -7.61 -0.56 -22.57
CA LYS A 314 -8.46 0.60 -22.81
C LYS A 314 -9.93 0.21 -23.01
N THR A 315 -10.19 -0.75 -23.90
CA THR A 315 -11.55 -1.24 -24.17
C THR A 315 -12.18 -1.88 -22.94
N ALA A 316 -11.43 -2.72 -22.21
CA ALA A 316 -11.95 -3.35 -21.00
C ALA A 316 -12.28 -2.32 -19.90
N VAL A 317 -11.48 -1.26 -19.78
CA VAL A 317 -11.74 -0.17 -18.84
C VAL A 317 -12.97 0.64 -19.26
N ASP A 318 -13.08 1.02 -20.53
CA ASP A 318 -14.23 1.77 -21.05
C ASP A 318 -15.56 0.99 -20.81
N GLU A 319 -15.56 -0.34 -21.02
CA GLU A 319 -16.71 -1.21 -20.73
C GLU A 319 -17.05 -1.26 -19.23
N LEU A 320 -16.03 -1.36 -18.35
CA LEU A 320 -16.22 -1.35 -16.91
C LEU A 320 -16.78 -0.01 -16.41
N GLU A 321 -16.34 1.11 -17.00
CA GLU A 321 -16.89 2.44 -16.70
C GLU A 321 -18.38 2.53 -17.03
N ASP A 322 -18.75 2.09 -18.24
CA ASP A 322 -20.14 2.10 -18.71
C ASP A 322 -21.05 1.22 -17.85
N GLU A 323 -20.60 0.03 -17.44
CA GLU A 323 -21.36 -0.88 -16.58
C GLU A 323 -21.51 -0.38 -15.15
N THR A 324 -20.53 0.36 -14.64
CA THR A 324 -20.46 0.77 -13.23
C THR A 324 -20.96 2.19 -12.95
N GLY A 325 -21.40 2.91 -13.99
CA GLY A 325 -21.86 4.31 -14.00
C GLY A 325 -22.24 4.93 -12.64
N ASP A 326 -21.53 6.01 -12.29
CA ASP A 326 -21.66 6.88 -11.11
C ASP A 326 -21.65 6.23 -9.70
N ARG A 327 -21.73 4.90 -9.59
CA ARG A 327 -21.86 4.23 -8.28
C ARG A 327 -20.56 4.06 -7.50
N PHE A 328 -19.41 4.40 -8.09
CA PHE A 328 -18.10 4.17 -7.48
C PHE A 328 -17.21 5.39 -7.42
N ILE A 329 -17.60 6.54 -7.96
CA ILE A 329 -16.86 7.81 -7.81
C ILE A 329 -17.35 8.57 -6.55
N SER A 330 -18.52 8.22 -6.01
CA SER A 330 -19.11 8.81 -4.79
C SER A 330 -18.57 8.23 -3.50
#